data_AF-A0A7W6L0P4-F1
#
_entry.id   AF-A0A7W6L0P4-F1
#
_cell.length_a   1.000
_cell.length_b   1.000
_cell.length_c   1.000
_cell.angle_alpha   90.00
_cell.angle_beta   90.00
_cell.angle_gamma   90.00
#
_symmetry.space_group_name_H-M   'P 1'
#
loop_
_entity.id
_entity.type
_entity.pdbx_description
1 polymer ?
#
loop_
_entity_poly.entity_id
_entity_poly.type
_entity_poly.pdbx_seq_one_letter_code
_entity_poly.pdbx_strand_id
1 'polypeptide(L)'
;MGSFSIWHWLVLLVIFGLAAAVIALVVWAAKRATRASVTSATPHSTAINTVQSRLAELETLKSQQVITEAEYNQRRARILDGI
;
A
#
# COMPACT_ATOMS: atom_id res chain seq x y z
N MET A 1 14.82 33.79 -26.12
CA MET A 1 15.36 32.44 -25.86
C MET A 1 14.98 32.04 -24.45
N GLY A 2 14.00 31.15 -24.27
CA GLY A 2 13.50 30.78 -22.92
C GLY A 2 12.15 30.05 -22.91
N SER A 3 11.41 30.09 -24.01
CA SER A 3 10.09 29.45 -24.12
C SER A 3 10.14 27.91 -24.03
N PHE A 4 11.23 27.27 -24.47
CA PHE A 4 11.40 25.81 -24.39
C PHE A 4 11.71 25.28 -22.97
N SER A 5 12.21 26.10 -22.05
CA SER A 5 12.53 25.65 -20.68
C SER A 5 11.34 25.72 -19.72
N ILE A 6 10.62 26.85 -19.69
CA ILE A 6 9.53 27.03 -18.71
C ILE A 6 8.38 26.04 -18.94
N TRP A 7 8.02 25.80 -20.20
CA TRP A 7 6.91 24.91 -20.52
C TRP A 7 7.21 23.47 -20.11
N HIS A 8 8.45 23.02 -20.31
CA HIS A 8 8.88 21.68 -19.93
C HIS A 8 8.87 21.49 -18.40
N TRP A 9 9.32 22.50 -17.66
CA TRP A 9 9.22 22.51 -16.20
C TRP A 9 7.78 22.46 -15.71
N LEU A 10 6.87 23.16 -16.37
CA LEU A 10 5.45 23.15 -16.02
C LEU A 10 4.83 21.77 -16.27
N VAL A 11 5.14 21.12 -17.39
CA VAL A 11 4.68 19.74 -17.68
C VAL A 11 5.25 18.73 -16.69
N LEU A 12 6.55 18.83 -16.34
CA LEU A 12 7.15 17.96 -15.32
C LEU A 12 6.51 18.15 -13.96
N LEU A 13 6.21 19.40 -13.56
CA LEU A 13 5.51 19.69 -12.31
C LEU A 13 4.11 19.08 -12.28
N VAL A 14 3.38 19.13 -13.40
CA VAL A 14 2.05 18.53 -13.52
C VAL A 14 2.13 17.01 -13.41
N ILE A 15 3.04 16.36 -14.14
CA ILE A 15 3.21 14.91 -14.10
C ILE A 15 3.65 14.46 -12.70
N PHE A 16 4.63 15.15 -12.11
CA PHE A 16 5.12 14.84 -10.78
C PHE A 16 4.05 15.09 -9.71
N GLY A 17 3.29 16.17 -9.83
CA GLY A 17 2.14 16.47 -8.97
C GLY A 17 1.05 15.41 -9.07
N LEU A 18 0.76 14.92 -10.28
CA LEU A 18 -0.21 13.85 -10.51
C LEU A 18 0.25 12.54 -9.86
N ALA A 19 1.50 12.15 -10.07
CA ALA A 19 2.09 10.97 -9.43
C ALA A 19 2.07 11.10 -7.89
N ALA A 20 2.48 12.25 -7.36
CA ALA A 20 2.46 12.53 -5.93
C ALA A 20 1.04 12.51 -5.35
N ALA A 21 0.04 13.03 -6.08
CA ALA A 21 -1.35 13.01 -5.67
C ALA A 21 -1.90 11.58 -5.60
N VAL A 22 -1.59 10.73 -6.58
CA VAL A 22 -1.98 9.31 -6.57
C VAL A 22 -1.34 8.60 -5.38
N ILE A 23 -0.04 8.80 -5.14
CA ILE A 23 0.66 8.20 -3.99
C ILE A 23 0.05 8.68 -2.66
N ALA A 24 -0.20 9.99 -2.53
CA ALA A 24 -0.83 10.57 -1.35
C ALA A 24 -2.24 10.01 -1.12
N LEU A 25 -3.01 9.80 -2.18
CA LEU A 25 -4.36 9.23 -2.11
C LEU A 25 -4.33 7.77 -1.68
N VAL A 26 -3.39 6.97 -2.20
CA VAL A 26 -3.17 5.58 -1.79
C VAL A 26 -2.74 5.50 -0.32
N VAL A 27 -1.76 6.30 0.09
CA VAL A 27 -1.29 6.35 1.49
C VAL A 27 -2.40 6.83 2.42
N TRP A 28 -3.20 7.81 2.01
CA TRP A 28 -4.34 8.28 2.77
C TRP A 28 -5.43 7.21 2.90
N ALA A 29 -5.75 6.50 1.82
CA ALA A 29 -6.70 5.39 1.83
C ALA A 29 -6.21 4.25 2.73
N ALA A 30 -4.93 3.87 2.64
CA ALA A 30 -4.31 2.87 3.49
C ALA A 30 -4.37 3.29 4.98
N LYS A 31 -3.93 4.50 5.31
CA LYS A 31 -3.98 5.03 6.70
C LYS A 31 -5.42 5.15 7.22
N ARG A 32 -6.37 5.49 6.34
CA ARG A 32 -7.78 5.59 6.71
C ARG A 32 -8.40 4.22 6.96
N ALA A 33 -8.06 3.22 6.16
CA ALA A 33 -8.46 1.83 6.40
C ALA A 33 -7.90 1.33 7.75
N THR A 34 -6.65 1.67 8.10
CA THR A 34 -6.08 1.30 9.40
C THR A 34 -6.80 1.99 10.57
N ARG A 35 -7.17 3.27 10.44
CA ARG A 35 -7.89 4.00 11.50
C ARG A 35 -9.33 3.53 11.68
N ALA A 36 -9.99 3.11 10.60
CA ALA A 36 -11.35 2.55 10.68
C ALA A 36 -11.40 1.23 11.48
N SER A 37 -10.33 0.44 11.48
CA SER A 37 -10.26 -0.81 12.28
C SER A 37 -10.08 -0.59 13.79
N VAL A 38 -9.66 0.60 14.25
CA VAL A 38 -9.41 0.84 15.68
C VAL A 38 -10.71 1.04 16.48
N THR A 39 -11.81 1.40 15.81
CA THR A 39 -13.11 1.66 16.49
C THR A 39 -13.94 0.40 16.75
N SER A 40 -13.53 -0.80 16.27
CA SER A 40 -14.35 -2.02 16.39
C SER A 40 -13.57 -3.27 16.82
N ALA A 41 -12.58 -3.13 17.70
CA ALA A 41 -11.83 -4.28 18.19
C ALA A 41 -12.53 -4.94 19.40
N THR A 42 -13.37 -5.94 19.13
CA THR A 42 -13.54 -7.10 20.03
C THR A 42 -12.31 -8.01 19.82
N PRO A 43 -11.56 -8.39 20.86
CA PRO A 43 -10.14 -8.71 20.71
C PRO A 43 -9.80 -10.12 20.17
N HIS A 44 -10.76 -11.03 19.99
CA HIS A 44 -10.42 -12.44 19.72
C HIS A 44 -10.80 -12.95 18.30
N SER A 45 -11.93 -12.51 17.74
CA SER A 45 -12.35 -12.92 16.38
C SER A 45 -11.64 -12.10 15.29
N THR A 46 -11.27 -10.86 15.61
CA THR A 46 -10.59 -9.93 14.69
C THR A 46 -9.18 -10.41 14.33
N ALA A 47 -8.46 -11.07 15.24
CA ALA A 47 -7.10 -11.55 14.97
C ALA A 47 -7.07 -12.57 13.83
N ILE A 48 -7.96 -13.56 13.84
CA ILE A 48 -8.05 -14.60 12.79
C ILE A 48 -8.43 -13.96 11.44
N ASN A 49 -9.40 -13.03 11.45
CA ASN A 49 -9.82 -12.32 10.24
C ASN A 49 -8.73 -11.38 9.70
N THR A 50 -7.96 -10.74 10.58
CA THR A 50 -6.83 -9.88 10.18
C THR A 50 -5.68 -10.68 9.58
N VAL A 51 -5.39 -11.88 10.08
CA VAL A 51 -4.36 -12.75 9.50
C VAL A 51 -4.77 -13.18 8.09
N GLN A 52 -6.02 -13.60 7.91
CA GLN A 52 -6.54 -14.01 6.61
C GLN A 52 -6.57 -12.84 5.60
N SER A 53 -6.98 -11.66 6.05
CA SER A 53 -6.97 -10.42 5.26
C SER A 53 -5.55 -10.00 4.85
N ARG A 54 -4.59 -10.08 5.78
CA ARG A 54 -3.16 -9.81 5.50
C ARG A 54 -2.57 -10.80 4.50
N LEU A 55 -2.99 -12.06 4.55
CA LEU A 55 -2.56 -13.09 3.61
C LEU A 55 -3.12 -12.83 2.20
N ALA A 56 -4.40 -12.44 2.09
CA ALA A 56 -5.02 -12.08 0.82
C ALA A 56 -4.42 -10.80 0.19
N GLU A 57 -4.04 -9.82 1.03
CA GLU A 57 -3.33 -8.61 0.59
C GLU A 57 -1.94 -8.95 0.05
N LEU A 58 -1.18 -9.83 0.72
CA LEU A 58 0.11 -10.33 0.24
C LEU A 58 -0.02 -11.11 -1.07
N GLU A 59 -1.06 -11.93 -1.24
CA GLU A 59 -1.37 -12.65 -2.48
C GLU A 59 -1.64 -11.67 -3.64
N THR A 60 -2.38 -10.60 -3.35
CA THR A 60 -2.70 -9.54 -4.33
C THR A 60 -1.46 -8.73 -4.73
N LEU A 61 -0.52 -8.52 -3.81
CA LEU A 61 0.75 -7.86 -4.11
C LEU A 61 1.72 -8.78 -4.86
N LYS A 62 1.67 -10.10 -4.60
CA LYS A 62 2.38 -11.13 -5.39
C LYS A 62 1.85 -11.18 -6.82
N SER A 63 0.53 -11.20 -7.01
CA SER A 63 -0.09 -11.29 -8.35
C SER A 63 0.19 -10.06 -9.22
N GLN A 64 0.40 -8.89 -8.59
CA GLN A 64 0.85 -7.67 -9.25
C GLN A 64 2.38 -7.63 -9.52
N GLN A 65 3.12 -8.71 -9.23
CA GLN A 65 4.59 -8.81 -9.35
C GLN A 65 5.36 -7.74 -8.55
N VAL A 66 4.73 -7.11 -7.55
CA VAL A 66 5.36 -6.09 -6.70
C VAL A 66 6.27 -6.72 -5.64
N ILE A 67 6.11 -8.02 -5.38
CA ILE A 67 6.87 -8.76 -4.36
C ILE A 67 7.42 -10.05 -4.96
N THR A 68 8.67 -10.38 -4.64
CA THR A 68 9.30 -11.64 -5.07
C THR A 68 8.78 -12.82 -4.24
N GLU A 69 8.70 -14.01 -4.83
CA GLU A 69 8.17 -15.21 -4.17
C GLU A 69 8.94 -15.60 -2.88
N ALA A 70 10.24 -15.29 -2.83
CA ALA A 70 11.06 -15.46 -1.63
C ALA A 70 10.60 -14.55 -0.47
N GLU A 71 10.28 -13.29 -0.74
CA GLU A 71 9.80 -12.33 0.26
C GLU A 71 8.37 -12.65 0.72
N TYR A 72 7.52 -13.14 -0.19
CA TYR A 72 6.18 -13.63 0.16
C TYR A 72 6.27 -14.77 1.20
N ASN A 73 7.12 -15.77 0.93
CA ASN A 73 7.29 -16.90 1.85
C ASN A 73 7.86 -16.48 3.21
N GLN A 74 8.80 -15.53 3.22
CA GLN A 74 9.37 -15.00 4.47
C GLN A 74 8.33 -14.24 5.31
N ARG A 75 7.48 -13.41 4.68
CA ARG A 75 6.39 -12.70 5.38
C ARG A 75 5.32 -13.65 5.87
N ARG A 76 4.97 -14.67 5.09
CA ARG A 76 4.02 -15.72 5.49
C ARG A 76 4.54 -16.50 6.70
N ALA A 77 5.81 -16.90 6.69
CA ALA A 77 6.43 -17.60 7.83
C ALA A 77 6.40 -16.74 9.10
N ARG A 78 6.72 -15.45 9.01
CA ARG A 78 6.67 -14.52 10.16
C ARG A 78 5.26 -14.32 10.71
N ILE A 79 4.24 -14.33 9.84
CA ILE A 79 2.84 -14.22 10.26
C ILE A 79 2.38 -15.52 10.96
N LEU A 80 2.85 -16.68 10.48
CA LEU A 80 2.53 -17.99 11.07
C LEU A 80 3.27 -18.28 12.38
N ASP A 81 4.46 -17.71 12.56
CA ASP A 81 5.28 -17.83 13.77
C ASP A 81 4.78 -16.96 14.94
N GLY A 82 4.01 -15.90 14.64
CA GLY A 82 3.43 -15.00 15.63
C GLY A 82 2.07 -15.43 16.20
N ILE A 83 1.65 -16.68 15.96
CA ILE A 83 0.39 -17.29 16.41
C ILE A 83 0.69 -18.35 17.47
#